data_AF-A0A1R4JS36-F1
#
_entry.id   AF-A0A1R4JS36-F1
#
_cell.length_a   1.000
_cell.length_b   1.000
_cell.length_c   1.000
_cell.angle_alpha   90.00
_cell.angle_beta   90.00
_cell.angle_gamma   90.00
#
_symmetry.space_group_name_H-M   'P 1'
#
loop_
_entity.id
_entity.type
_entity.pdbx_description
1 polymer ?
#
loop_
_entity_poly.entity_id
_entity_poly.type
_entity_poly.pdbx_seq_one_letter_code
_entity_poly.pdbx_strand_id
1 'polypeptide(L)'
;MDSSLIAHDAAARHPFVEQGLRRLSSATVAAGLVSAAASVGTGLLNRDPGYVRALLTSRNWGTVEPTAADVAAAQSTVLDAVLVGAVLLALTALLVWLVRRPWRPVRWVGSVLTGLGAFTAAFWAVDGGTMVLTAGAAGAVVLVLVGAMLVACALWLLVAHSQTVREALNG
;
A
#
# COMPACT_ATOMS: atom_id res chain seq x y z
N MET A 1 -34.07 32.83 12.41
CA MET A 1 -33.08 32.05 11.63
C MET A 1 -33.83 30.87 11.04
N ASP A 2 -33.94 30.84 9.72
CA ASP A 2 -34.90 30.00 9.00
C ASP A 2 -34.46 28.53 8.95
N SER A 3 -35.27 27.66 9.56
CA SER A 3 -35.10 26.20 9.52
C SER A 3 -35.13 25.63 8.09
N SER A 4 -35.73 26.35 7.13
CA SER A 4 -35.74 25.97 5.71
C SER A 4 -34.37 26.11 5.05
N LEU A 5 -33.57 27.10 5.46
CA LEU A 5 -32.23 27.34 4.93
C LEU A 5 -31.24 26.28 5.44
N ILE A 6 -31.37 25.88 6.71
CA ILE A 6 -30.59 24.79 7.33
C ILE A 6 -30.93 23.43 6.68
N ALA A 7 -32.21 23.17 6.40
CA ALA A 7 -32.62 21.92 5.75
C ALA A 7 -32.13 21.83 4.29
N HIS A 8 -32.11 22.95 3.56
CA HIS A 8 -31.59 23.02 2.20
C HIS A 8 -30.07 22.77 2.15
N ASP A 9 -29.31 23.40 3.06
CA ASP A 9 -27.86 23.17 3.18
C ASP A 9 -27.51 21.73 3.60
N ALA A 10 -28.29 21.13 4.50
CA ALA A 10 -28.09 19.75 4.91
C ALA A 10 -28.38 18.75 3.76
N ALA A 11 -29.43 19.00 2.98
CA ALA A 11 -29.78 18.18 1.82
C ALA A 11 -28.73 18.31 0.70
N ALA A 12 -28.18 19.50 0.47
CA ALA A 12 -27.14 19.72 -0.52
C ALA A 12 -25.80 19.07 -0.15
N ARG A 13 -25.45 18.98 1.15
CA ARG A 13 -24.20 18.35 1.62
C ARG A 13 -24.20 16.82 1.50
N HIS A 14 -25.36 16.17 1.63
CA HIS A 14 -25.49 14.71 1.61
C HIS A 14 -24.83 14.02 0.39
N PRO A 15 -25.07 14.44 -0.88
CA PRO A 15 -24.43 13.82 -2.05
C PRO A 15 -22.90 14.04 -2.09
N PHE A 16 -22.41 15.20 -1.65
CA PHE A 16 -20.96 15.48 -1.61
C PHE A 16 -20.24 14.62 -0.57
N VAL A 17 -20.86 14.43 0.60
CA VAL A 17 -20.34 13.57 1.67
C VAL A 17 -20.27 12.11 1.20
N GLU A 18 -21.34 11.60 0.58
CA GLU A 18 -21.34 10.24 0.03
C GLU A 18 -20.27 10.05 -1.05
N GLN A 19 -20.12 11.03 -1.94
CA GLN A 19 -19.11 10.97 -2.99
C GLN A 19 -17.69 10.93 -2.41
N GLY A 20 -17.41 11.73 -1.38
CA GLY A 20 -16.14 11.71 -0.65
C GLY A 20 -15.83 10.34 -0.05
N LEU A 21 -16.78 9.76 0.69
CA LEU A 21 -16.61 8.44 1.33
C LEU A 21 -16.47 7.30 0.31
N ARG A 22 -17.20 7.35 -0.82
CA ARG A 22 -17.08 6.37 -1.92
C ARG A 22 -15.70 6.44 -2.57
N ARG A 23 -15.19 7.65 -2.84
CA ARG A 23 -13.84 7.86 -3.39
C ARG A 23 -12.78 7.33 -2.45
N LEU A 24 -12.86 7.67 -1.16
CA LEU A 24 -11.92 7.17 -0.16
C LEU A 24 -11.98 5.63 -0.05
N SER A 25 -13.17 5.04 -0.03
CA SER A 25 -13.34 3.58 0.01
C SER A 25 -12.70 2.89 -1.20
N SER A 26 -12.91 3.44 -2.40
CA SER A 26 -12.36 2.89 -3.65
C SER A 26 -10.84 3.00 -3.68
N ALA A 27 -10.29 4.14 -3.24
CA ALA A 27 -8.85 4.32 -3.10
C ALA A 27 -8.26 3.34 -2.08
N THR A 28 -8.93 3.13 -0.94
CA THR A 28 -8.48 2.18 0.09
C THR A 28 -8.41 0.76 -0.46
N VAL A 29 -9.43 0.32 -1.21
CA VAL A 29 -9.44 -1.00 -1.84
C VAL A 29 -8.30 -1.13 -2.85
N ALA A 30 -8.11 -0.14 -3.72
CA ALA A 30 -7.05 -0.16 -4.72
C ALA A 30 -5.66 -0.21 -4.07
N ALA A 31 -5.37 0.68 -3.11
CA ALA A 31 -4.10 0.69 -2.40
C ALA A 31 -3.86 -0.62 -1.63
N GLY A 32 -4.89 -1.14 -0.96
CA GLY A 32 -4.82 -2.38 -0.20
C GLY A 32 -4.54 -3.61 -1.06
N LEU A 33 -5.30 -3.79 -2.15
CA LEU A 33 -5.14 -4.93 -3.07
C LEU A 33 -3.76 -4.92 -3.73
N VAL A 34 -3.32 -3.76 -4.23
CA VAL A 34 -2.03 -3.64 -4.90
C VAL A 34 -0.88 -3.81 -3.90
N SER A 35 -1.01 -3.28 -2.68
CA SER A 35 -0.03 -3.49 -1.61
C SER A 35 0.10 -4.96 -1.22
N ALA A 36 -1.02 -5.67 -1.09
CA ALA A 36 -1.02 -7.11 -0.83
C ALA A 36 -0.33 -7.87 -1.96
N ALA A 37 -0.68 -7.60 -3.22
CA ALA A 37 -0.08 -8.25 -4.38
C ALA A 37 1.43 -7.98 -4.49
N ALA A 38 1.87 -6.74 -4.32
CA ALA A 38 3.28 -6.36 -4.34
C ALA A 38 4.07 -7.02 -3.20
N SER A 39 3.48 -7.09 -2.00
CA SER A 39 4.12 -7.70 -0.83
C SER A 39 4.23 -9.22 -0.96
N VAL A 40 3.18 -9.88 -1.46
CA VAL A 40 3.20 -11.32 -1.76
C VAL A 40 4.23 -11.60 -2.86
N GLY A 41 4.21 -10.83 -3.95
CA GLY A 41 5.15 -10.99 -5.07
C GLY A 41 6.60 -10.86 -4.61
N THR A 42 6.91 -9.81 -3.85
CA THR A 42 8.25 -9.60 -3.28
C THR A 42 8.63 -10.72 -2.30
N GLY A 43 7.70 -11.16 -1.45
CA GLY A 43 7.92 -12.28 -0.54
C GLY A 43 8.22 -13.59 -1.27
N LEU A 44 7.54 -13.86 -2.39
CA LEU A 44 7.78 -15.04 -3.22
C LEU A 44 9.15 -14.97 -3.92
N LEU A 45 9.56 -13.81 -4.44
CA LEU A 45 10.90 -13.64 -5.01
C LEU A 45 11.99 -13.92 -3.96
N ASN A 46 11.80 -13.45 -2.73
CA ASN A 46 12.75 -13.68 -1.64
C ASN A 46 12.86 -15.15 -1.18
N ARG A 47 11.99 -16.05 -1.65
CA ARG A 47 12.16 -17.50 -1.41
C ARG A 47 13.20 -18.13 -2.32
N ASP A 48 13.55 -17.49 -3.44
CA ASP A 48 14.62 -17.96 -4.32
C ASP A 48 15.99 -17.53 -3.77
N PRO A 49 16.85 -18.47 -3.35
CA PRO A 49 18.18 -18.13 -2.85
C PRO A 49 19.10 -17.51 -3.92
N GLY A 50 18.85 -17.77 -5.21
CA GLY A 50 19.57 -17.14 -6.31
C GLY A 50 19.24 -15.65 -6.42
N TYR A 51 17.96 -15.31 -6.33
CA TYR A 51 17.49 -13.92 -6.27
C TYR A 51 18.05 -13.20 -5.04
N VAL A 52 17.96 -13.79 -3.85
CA VAL A 52 18.46 -13.18 -2.60
C VAL A 52 19.96 -12.96 -2.64
N ARG A 53 20.73 -13.90 -3.18
CA ARG A 53 22.18 -13.70 -3.38
C ARG A 53 22.44 -12.49 -4.27
N ALA A 54 21.80 -12.43 -5.44
CA ALA A 54 21.99 -11.30 -6.36
C ALA A 54 21.59 -9.95 -5.73
N LEU A 55 20.53 -9.93 -4.92
CA LEU A 55 20.08 -8.77 -4.18
C LEU A 55 21.12 -8.31 -3.14
N LEU A 56 21.71 -9.24 -2.38
CA LEU A 56 22.76 -8.92 -1.42
C LEU A 56 24.03 -8.43 -2.13
N THR A 57 24.41 -9.06 -3.24
CA THR A 57 25.53 -8.61 -4.08
C THR A 57 25.30 -7.21 -4.63
N SER A 58 24.09 -6.89 -5.11
CA SER A 58 23.78 -5.56 -5.62
C SER A 58 23.83 -4.49 -4.52
N ARG A 59 23.34 -4.80 -3.32
CA ARG A 59 23.37 -3.86 -2.17
C ARG A 59 24.78 -3.61 -1.64
N ASN A 60 25.67 -4.58 -1.78
CA ASN A 60 27.09 -4.43 -1.45
C ASN A 60 27.94 -3.86 -2.60
N TRP A 61 27.31 -3.36 -3.68
CA TRP A 61 28.01 -2.84 -4.86
C TRP A 61 29.01 -3.84 -5.48
N GLY A 62 28.75 -5.14 -5.32
CA GLY A 62 29.64 -6.22 -5.78
C GLY A 62 30.97 -6.34 -5.03
N THR A 63 31.15 -5.64 -3.92
CA THR A 63 32.44 -5.62 -3.18
C THR A 63 32.67 -6.86 -2.32
N VAL A 64 31.60 -7.55 -1.93
CA VAL A 64 31.63 -8.76 -1.10
C VAL A 64 30.62 -9.77 -1.64
N GLU A 65 31.09 -10.98 -1.94
CA GLU A 65 30.21 -12.07 -2.37
C GLU A 65 29.45 -12.65 -1.16
N PRO A 66 28.10 -12.71 -1.19
CA PRO A 66 27.31 -13.22 -0.08
C PRO A 66 27.51 -14.72 0.14
N THR A 67 27.77 -15.12 1.38
CA THR A 67 27.88 -16.53 1.75
C THR A 67 26.50 -17.20 1.78
N ALA A 68 26.48 -18.54 1.80
CA ALA A 68 25.23 -19.28 2.00
C ALA A 68 24.56 -18.97 3.35
N ALA A 69 25.36 -18.63 4.38
CA ALA A 69 24.85 -18.23 5.68
C ALA A 69 24.13 -16.86 5.61
N ASP A 70 24.68 -15.91 4.84
CA ASP A 70 24.06 -14.59 4.64
C ASP A 70 22.72 -14.70 3.91
N VAL A 71 22.67 -15.55 2.88
CA VAL A 71 21.43 -15.83 2.15
C VAL A 71 20.39 -16.48 3.06
N ALA A 72 20.77 -17.49 3.85
CA ALA A 72 19.85 -18.14 4.79
C ALA A 72 19.38 -17.18 5.89
N ALA A 73 20.25 -16.30 6.38
CA ALA A 73 19.91 -15.28 7.36
C ALA A 73 18.94 -14.23 6.78
N ALA A 74 19.12 -13.81 5.53
CA ALA A 74 18.17 -12.93 4.86
C ALA A 74 16.81 -13.63 4.70
N GLN A 75 16.80 -14.88 4.27
CA GLN A 75 15.56 -15.65 4.06
C GLN A 75 14.80 -15.97 5.35
N SER A 76 15.48 -16.12 6.49
CA SER A 76 14.81 -16.39 7.77
C SER A 76 13.99 -15.22 8.31
N THR A 77 14.27 -14.00 7.83
CA THR A 77 13.49 -12.79 8.15
C THR A 77 12.31 -12.56 7.22
N VAL A 78 12.18 -13.37 6.16
CA VAL A 78 11.07 -13.28 5.21
C VAL A 78 9.82 -13.83 5.88
N LEU A 79 8.88 -12.93 6.17
CA LEU A 79 7.56 -13.30 6.66
C LEU A 79 6.84 -14.17 5.62
N ASP A 80 5.96 -15.06 6.09
CA ASP A 80 5.16 -15.87 5.19
C ASP A 80 4.31 -14.97 4.26
N ALA A 81 4.55 -15.08 2.96
CA ALA A 81 3.93 -14.23 1.96
C ALA A 81 2.39 -14.31 1.99
N VAL A 82 1.83 -15.50 2.24
CA VAL A 82 0.38 -15.70 2.31
C VAL A 82 -0.18 -15.00 3.54
N LEU A 83 0.49 -15.13 4.69
CA LEU A 83 0.10 -14.44 5.92
C LEU A 83 0.15 -12.91 5.75
N VAL A 84 1.22 -12.37 5.16
CA VAL A 84 1.36 -10.94 4.89
C VAL A 84 0.23 -10.44 3.98
N GLY A 85 -0.04 -11.15 2.89
CA GLY A 85 -1.16 -10.84 2.00
C GLY A 85 -2.49 -10.83 2.73
N ALA A 86 -2.77 -11.87 3.54
CA ALA A 86 -4.01 -11.97 4.31
C ALA A 86 -4.16 -10.83 5.32
N VAL A 87 -3.10 -10.45 6.03
CA VAL A 87 -3.11 -9.34 6.98
C VAL A 87 -3.38 -8.01 6.27
N LEU A 88 -2.74 -7.75 5.13
CA LEU A 88 -2.97 -6.54 4.36
C LEU A 88 -4.42 -6.45 3.85
N LEU A 89 -4.99 -7.57 3.39
CA LEU A 89 -6.39 -7.63 2.99
C LEU A 89 -7.35 -7.40 4.17
N ALA A 90 -7.05 -7.97 5.34
CA ALA A 90 -7.85 -7.77 6.55
C ALA A 90 -7.80 -6.30 7.02
N LEU A 91 -6.62 -5.67 7.02
CA LEU A 91 -6.46 -4.25 7.32
C LEU A 91 -7.22 -3.37 6.31
N THR A 92 -7.17 -3.73 5.03
CA THR A 92 -7.91 -3.04 3.97
C THR A 92 -9.43 -3.10 4.22
N ALA A 93 -9.95 -4.29 4.50
CA ALA A 93 -11.36 -4.48 4.81
C ALA A 93 -11.78 -3.69 6.06
N LEU A 94 -10.94 -3.70 7.10
CA LEU A 94 -11.17 -2.93 8.32
C LEU A 94 -11.20 -1.42 8.02
N LEU A 95 -10.26 -0.89 7.24
CA LEU A 95 -10.25 0.53 6.86
C LEU A 95 -11.48 0.90 6.04
N VAL A 96 -11.90 0.06 5.07
CA VAL A 96 -13.13 0.29 4.30
C VAL A 96 -14.36 0.31 5.22
N TRP A 97 -14.43 -0.60 6.19
CA TRP A 97 -15.50 -0.63 7.17
C TRP A 97 -15.50 0.64 8.05
N LEU A 98 -14.33 1.09 8.52
CA LEU A 98 -14.18 2.33 9.29
C LEU A 98 -14.47 3.60 8.48
N VAL A 99 -14.25 3.59 7.17
CA VAL A 99 -14.66 4.70 6.29
C VAL A 99 -16.19 4.76 6.18
N ARG A 100 -16.86 3.60 6.11
CA ARG A 100 -18.33 3.52 6.08
C ARG A 100 -18.97 3.88 7.42
N ARG A 101 -18.26 3.66 8.54
CA ARG A 101 -18.67 4.08 9.88
C ARG A 101 -17.86 5.31 10.29
N PRO A 102 -18.24 6.53 9.84
CA PRO A 102 -17.38 7.71 9.70
C PRO A 102 -16.59 8.04 10.97
N TRP A 103 -15.44 7.38 11.12
CA TRP A 103 -14.62 7.45 12.31
C TRP A 103 -13.47 8.40 12.01
N ARG A 104 -13.48 9.58 12.64
CA ARG A 104 -12.49 10.65 12.42
C ARG A 104 -11.02 10.17 12.39
N PRO A 105 -10.58 9.22 13.24
CA PRO A 105 -9.20 8.73 13.23
C PRO A 105 -8.81 7.91 11.99
N VAL A 106 -9.77 7.39 11.22
CA VAL A 106 -9.50 6.50 10.06
C VAL A 106 -8.55 7.15 9.05
N ARG A 107 -8.68 8.48 8.87
CA ARG A 107 -7.82 9.24 7.96
C ARG A 107 -6.36 9.23 8.41
N TRP A 108 -6.12 9.38 9.72
CA TRP A 108 -4.77 9.42 10.27
C TRP A 108 -4.13 8.04 10.27
N VAL A 109 -4.86 7.02 10.73
CA VAL A 109 -4.39 5.63 10.71
C VAL A 109 -4.08 5.19 9.28
N GLY A 110 -5.01 5.44 8.35
CA GLY A 110 -4.80 5.14 6.94
C GLY A 110 -3.61 5.92 6.35
N SER A 111 -3.39 7.18 6.72
CA SER A 111 -2.23 7.96 6.24
C SER A 111 -0.91 7.36 6.67
N VAL A 112 -0.81 6.90 7.94
CA VAL A 112 0.40 6.25 8.44
C VAL A 112 0.65 4.94 7.70
N LEU A 113 -0.36 4.07 7.59
CA LEU A 113 -0.24 2.78 6.90
C LEU A 113 0.14 2.97 5.42
N THR A 114 -0.51 3.91 4.76
CA THR A 114 -0.29 4.19 3.34
C THR A 114 1.08 4.86 3.11
N GLY A 115 1.52 5.71 4.04
CA GLY A 115 2.87 6.28 4.03
C GLY A 115 3.93 5.18 4.16
N LEU A 116 3.78 4.26 5.12
CA LEU A 116 4.66 3.10 5.25
C LEU A 116 4.67 2.24 3.99
N GLY A 117 3.51 2.02 3.37
CA GLY A 117 3.39 1.35 2.08
C GLY A 117 4.19 2.05 0.98
N ALA A 118 4.03 3.36 0.83
CA ALA A 118 4.78 4.15 -0.15
C ALA A 118 6.30 4.08 0.07
N PHE A 119 6.77 4.20 1.32
CA PHE A 119 8.19 4.05 1.65
C PHE A 119 8.73 2.65 1.33
N THR A 120 7.95 1.61 1.65
CA THR A 120 8.30 0.22 1.35
C THR A 120 8.40 0.00 -0.16
N ALA A 121 7.43 0.51 -0.92
CA ALA A 121 7.45 0.42 -2.38
C ALA A 121 8.64 1.18 -2.99
N ALA A 122 8.96 2.38 -2.50
CA ALA A 122 10.13 3.13 -2.94
C ALA A 122 11.43 2.37 -2.66
N PHE A 123 11.54 1.73 -1.50
CA PHE A 123 12.70 0.90 -1.16
C PHE A 123 12.83 -0.30 -2.11
N TRP A 124 11.75 -1.04 -2.37
CA TRP A 124 11.76 -2.15 -3.32
C TRP A 124 12.03 -1.73 -4.76
N ALA A 125 11.65 -0.51 -5.15
CA ALA A 125 11.94 0.01 -6.49
C ALA A 125 13.45 0.21 -6.73
N VAL A 126 14.24 0.50 -5.68
CA VAL A 126 15.72 0.58 -5.78
C VAL A 126 16.32 -0.75 -6.22
N ASP A 127 15.75 -1.85 -5.72
CA ASP A 127 16.17 -3.21 -6.08
C ASP A 127 15.55 -3.70 -7.42
N GLY A 128 14.78 -2.85 -8.11
CA GLY A 128 14.01 -3.21 -9.29
C GLY A 128 14.84 -3.72 -10.46
N GLY A 129 16.07 -3.20 -10.63
CA GLY A 129 17.02 -3.71 -11.62
C GLY A 129 17.36 -5.18 -11.37
N THR A 130 17.65 -5.53 -10.12
CA THR A 130 17.93 -6.91 -9.72
C THR A 130 16.70 -7.80 -9.90
N MET A 131 15.50 -7.32 -9.55
CA MET A 131 14.23 -8.04 -9.79
C MET A 131 14.09 -8.48 -11.24
N VAL A 132 14.20 -7.55 -12.20
CA VAL A 132 14.01 -7.85 -13.61
C VAL A 132 15.13 -8.74 -14.16
N LEU A 133 16.39 -8.43 -13.82
CA LEU A 133 17.55 -9.11 -14.38
C LEU A 133 17.70 -10.55 -13.90
N THR A 134 17.24 -10.86 -12.68
CA THR A 134 17.46 -12.19 -12.08
C THR A 134 16.19 -13.04 -12.02
N ALA A 135 15.04 -12.44 -11.71
CA ALA A 135 13.76 -13.16 -11.70
C ALA A 135 13.00 -13.05 -13.05
N GLY A 136 13.57 -12.37 -14.04
CA GLY A 136 13.02 -12.27 -15.39
C GLY A 136 11.61 -11.67 -15.43
N ALA A 137 10.71 -12.31 -16.16
CA ALA A 137 9.33 -11.85 -16.32
C ALA A 137 8.57 -11.75 -14.98
N ALA A 138 8.80 -12.67 -14.05
CA ALA A 138 8.19 -12.60 -12.72
C ALA A 138 8.66 -11.36 -11.95
N GLY A 139 9.96 -11.07 -12.01
CA GLY A 139 10.54 -9.85 -11.44
C GLY A 139 9.97 -8.56 -12.04
N ALA A 140 9.77 -8.53 -13.37
CA ALA A 140 9.13 -7.39 -14.04
C ALA A 140 7.68 -7.17 -13.58
N VAL A 141 6.90 -8.24 -13.43
CA VAL A 141 5.52 -8.16 -12.90
C VAL A 141 5.52 -7.61 -11.47
N VAL A 142 6.40 -8.11 -10.60
CA VAL A 142 6.50 -7.61 -9.22
C VAL A 142 6.90 -6.13 -9.21
N LEU A 143 7.86 -5.71 -10.03
CA LEU A 143 8.25 -4.30 -10.14
C LEU A 143 7.09 -3.39 -10.58
N VAL A 144 6.27 -3.85 -11.54
CA VAL A 144 5.05 -3.12 -11.94
C VAL A 144 4.07 -3.01 -10.77
N LEU A 145 3.87 -4.08 -10.00
CA LEU A 145 3.01 -4.06 -8.82
C LEU A 145 3.56 -3.11 -7.73
N VAL A 146 4.88 -3.09 -7.52
CA VAL A 146 5.54 -2.15 -6.59
C VAL A 146 5.35 -0.70 -7.04
N GLY A 147 5.50 -0.41 -8.33
CA GLY A 147 5.23 0.92 -8.89
C GLY A 147 3.75 1.32 -8.73
N ALA A 148 2.84 0.39 -9.03
CA ALA A 148 1.41 0.60 -8.85
C ALA A 148 1.04 0.81 -7.38
N MET A 149 1.70 0.11 -6.45
CA MET A 149 1.53 0.29 -5.00
C MET A 149 1.91 1.71 -4.59
N LEU A 150 3.07 2.20 -5.04
CA LEU A 150 3.51 3.57 -4.76
C LEU A 150 2.49 4.60 -5.25
N VAL A 151 2.01 4.46 -6.50
CA VAL A 151 1.01 5.34 -7.09
C VAL A 151 -0.32 5.26 -6.34
N ALA A 152 -0.82 4.06 -6.04
CA ALA A 152 -2.07 3.87 -5.32
C ALA A 152 -2.00 4.45 -3.90
N CYS A 153 -0.86 4.30 -3.22
CA CYS A 153 -0.60 4.91 -1.91
C CYS A 153 -0.59 6.44 -1.99
N ALA A 154 0.08 7.03 -2.99
CA ALA A 154 0.08 8.47 -3.20
C ALA A 154 -1.32 9.01 -3.50
N LEU A 155 -2.06 8.34 -4.39
CA LEU A 155 -3.45 8.70 -4.71
C LEU A 155 -4.35 8.60 -3.49
N TRP A 156 -4.18 7.57 -2.65
CA TRP A 156 -4.93 7.45 -1.41
C TRP A 156 -4.68 8.64 -0.48
N LEU A 157 -3.41 9.05 -0.30
CA LEU A 157 -3.07 10.22 0.51
C LEU A 157 -3.71 11.51 -0.04
N LEU A 158 -3.67 11.71 -1.36
CA LEU A 158 -4.31 12.84 -2.01
C LEU A 158 -5.84 12.84 -1.79
N VAL A 159 -6.49 11.68 -1.96
CA VAL A 159 -7.93 11.53 -1.74
C VAL A 159 -8.28 11.77 -0.27
N ALA A 160 -7.54 11.16 0.65
CA ALA A 160 -7.76 11.24 2.09
C ALA A 160 -7.66 12.67 2.64
N HIS A 161 -6.81 13.50 2.04
CA HIS A 161 -6.61 14.90 2.45
C HIS A 161 -7.33 15.92 1.57
N SER A 162 -8.13 15.47 0.59
CA SER A 162 -9.03 16.34 -0.18
C SER A 162 -10.07 17.02 0.73
N GLN A 163 -10.49 18.23 0.37
CA GLN A 163 -11.50 18.97 1.13
C GLN A 163 -12.81 18.16 1.27
N THR A 164 -13.26 17.54 0.19
CA THR A 164 -14.46 16.69 0.17
C THR A 164 -14.44 15.56 1.19
N VAL A 165 -13.29 14.91 1.38
CA VAL A 165 -13.16 13.80 2.35
C VAL A 165 -13.00 14.32 3.78
N ARG A 166 -12.29 15.44 3.96
CA ARG A 166 -12.15 16.08 5.27
C ARG A 166 -13.49 16.54 5.82
N GLU A 167 -14.33 17.15 5.00
CA GLU A 167 -15.69 17.56 5.38
C GLU A 167 -16.55 16.33 5.68
N ALA A 168 -16.51 15.32 4.81
CA ALA A 168 -17.28 14.08 5.00
C ALA A 168 -16.97 13.33 6.31
N LEU A 169 -15.72 13.36 6.77
CA LEU A 169 -15.29 12.69 8.00
C LEU A 169 -15.44 13.56 9.26
N ASN A 170 -15.43 14.89 9.11
CA ASN A 170 -15.52 15.80 10.24
C ASN A 170 -16.97 16.12 10.64
N GLY A 171 -17.92 16.05 9.70
CA GLY A 171 -19.33 16.38 9.95
C GLY A 171 -19.56 17.88 9.93
#